data_AF-A0A939JKB1-F1
#
_entry.id   AF-A0A939JKB1-F1
#
_cell.length_a   1.000
_cell.length_b   1.000
_cell.length_c   1.000
_cell.angle_alpha   90.00
_cell.angle_beta   90.00
_cell.angle_gamma   90.00
#
_symmetry.space_group_name_H-M   'P 1'
#
loop_
_entity.id
_entity.type
_entity.pdbx_description
1 polymer ?
#
loop_
_entity_poly.entity_id
_entity_poly.type
_entity_poly.pdbx_seq_one_letter_code
_entity_poly.pdbx_strand_id
1 'polypeptide(L)' 'MSDSLAGILAAAARGRFPAMDGAVTVLGQPSARDAGVLAFTAHSVVFTDEDPRWVRKELAAARSDALAAASS' A
#
# COMPACT_ATOMS: atom_id res chain seq x y z
N MET A 1 -11.78 6.34 -0.44
CA MET A 1 -10.37 6.74 -0.17
C MET A 1 -9.85 7.45 -1.43
N SER A 2 -8.81 8.27 -1.37
CA SER A 2 -8.27 8.91 -2.59
C SER A 2 -7.36 7.92 -3.33
N ASP A 3 -7.40 7.93 -4.66
CA ASP A 3 -6.59 7.06 -5.53
C ASP A 3 -5.11 7.51 -5.66
N SER A 4 -4.62 8.30 -4.70
CA SER A 4 -3.26 8.88 -4.75
C SER A 4 -2.59 8.87 -3.37
N LEU A 5 -1.25 8.78 -3.36
CA LEU A 5 -0.46 8.81 -2.12
C LEU A 5 -0.71 10.11 -1.34
N ALA A 6 -0.73 11.25 -2.03
CA ALA A 6 -0.99 12.55 -1.42
C ALA A 6 -2.37 12.59 -0.73
N GLY A 7 -3.40 12.03 -1.36
CA GLY A 7 -4.74 12.01 -0.79
C GLY A 7 -4.86 11.09 0.43
N ILE A 8 -4.17 9.94 0.42
CA ILE A 8 -4.08 9.04 1.58
C ILE A 8 -3.38 9.76 2.74
N LEU A 9 -2.21 10.36 2.50
CA LEU A 9 -1.46 11.08 3.53
C LEU A 9 -2.23 12.27 4.09
N ALA A 10 -2.92 13.04 3.23
CA ALA A 10 -3.77 14.14 3.67
C ALA A 10 -4.95 13.67 4.52
N ALA A 11 -5.52 12.49 4.25
CA ALA A 11 -6.56 11.89 5.09
C ALA A 11 -5.99 11.44 6.44
N ALA A 12 -4.84 10.76 6.44
CA ALA A 12 -4.16 10.31 7.65
C ALA A 12 -3.78 11.48 8.56
N ALA A 13 -3.29 12.59 8.00
CA ALA A 13 -3.01 13.82 8.74
C ALA A 13 -4.24 14.42 9.45
N ARG A 14 -5.45 14.06 9.02
CA ARG A 14 -6.73 14.45 9.64
C ARG A 14 -7.34 13.33 10.50
N GLY A 15 -6.56 12.31 10.85
CA GLY A 15 -7.00 11.16 11.66
C GLY A 15 -7.87 10.15 10.91
N ARG A 16 -7.94 10.22 9.57
CA ARG A 16 -8.69 9.27 8.75
C ARG A 16 -7.73 8.32 8.03
N PHE A 17 -7.54 7.16 8.63
CA PHE A 17 -6.59 6.15 8.15
C PHE A 17 -7.27 5.15 7.19
N PRO A 18 -6.47 4.42 6.39
CA PRO A 18 -6.95 3.22 5.70
C PRO A 18 -7.62 2.23 6.66
N ALA A 19 -8.51 1.39 6.13
CA ALA A 19 -9.13 0.33 6.91
C ALA A 19 -8.06 -0.66 7.39
N MET A 20 -8.22 -1.17 8.62
CA MET A 20 -7.32 -2.18 9.20
C MET A 20 -7.72 -3.59 8.73
N ASP A 21 -7.69 -3.84 7.43
CA ASP A 21 -8.29 -4.99 6.75
C ASP A 21 -7.27 -6.04 6.26
N GLY A 22 -6.00 -5.84 6.56
CA GLY A 22 -4.88 -6.66 6.07
C GLY A 22 -4.46 -6.33 4.64
N ALA A 23 -5.16 -5.43 3.95
CA ALA A 23 -5.01 -5.24 2.52
C ALA A 23 -3.74 -4.46 2.13
N VAL A 24 -3.37 -4.63 0.85
CA VAL A 24 -2.30 -3.87 0.20
C VAL A 24 -2.89 -3.00 -0.92
N THR A 25 -2.79 -1.69 -0.73
CA THR A 25 -3.07 -0.70 -1.78
C THR A 25 -1.81 -0.48 -2.61
N VAL A 26 -1.90 -0.68 -3.93
CA VAL A 26 -0.79 -0.43 -4.87
C VAL A 26 -1.11 0.79 -5.71
N LEU A 27 -0.20 1.76 -5.72
CA LEU A 27 -0.30 3.03 -6.43
C LEU A 27 0.90 3.23 -7.37
N GLY A 28 0.75 4.07 -8.38
CA GLY A 28 1.89 4.58 -9.14
C GLY A 28 2.74 5.56 -8.31
N GLN A 29 4.04 5.60 -8.55
CA GLN A 29 4.92 6.56 -7.89
C GLN A 29 4.53 8.01 -8.23
N PRO A 30 4.44 8.92 -7.24
CA PRO A 30 4.06 10.31 -7.48
C PRO A 30 5.19 11.14 -8.10
N SER A 31 6.45 10.70 -7.96
CA SER A 31 7.62 11.28 -8.59
C SER A 31 8.69 10.22 -8.82
N ALA A 32 9.65 10.49 -9.71
CA ALA A 32 10.75 9.57 -10.03
C ALA A 32 11.66 9.22 -8.84
N ARG A 33 11.54 9.93 -7.71
CA ARG A 33 12.35 9.70 -6.50
C ARG A 33 11.57 8.98 -5.40
N ASP A 34 10.25 8.93 -5.51
CA ASP A 34 9.38 8.51 -4.43
C ASP A 34 8.82 7.13 -4.74
N ALA A 35 9.61 6.09 -4.50
CA ALA A 35 9.18 4.71 -4.49
C ALA A 35 9.33 4.13 -3.07
N GLY A 36 8.36 3.36 -2.61
CA GLY A 36 8.42 2.79 -1.26
C GLY A 36 7.15 2.13 -0.77
N VAL A 37 7.16 1.85 0.53
CA VAL A 37 6.05 1.22 1.27
C VAL A 37 5.75 2.05 2.52
N LEU A 38 4.47 2.35 2.75
CA LEU A 38 3.99 2.88 4.02
C LEU A 38 3.16 1.81 4.74
N ALA A 39 3.53 1.53 5.99
CA ALA A 39 2.78 0.65 6.87
C ALA A 39 1.83 1.47 7.76
N PHE A 40 0.53 1.18 7.65
CA PHE A 40 -0.50 1.53 8.62
C PHE A 40 -0.87 0.28 9.42
N THR A 41 -1.74 0.43 10.42
CA THR A 41 -2.23 -0.71 11.21
C THR A 41 -2.97 -1.68 10.30
N ALA A 42 -2.40 -2.88 10.11
CA ALA A 42 -2.92 -3.93 9.24
C ALA A 42 -3.28 -3.43 7.83
N HIS A 43 -2.57 -2.45 7.28
CA HIS A 43 -2.78 -2.00 5.90
C HIS A 43 -1.47 -1.45 5.36
N SER A 44 -1.08 -1.89 4.17
CA SER A 44 0.14 -1.42 3.53
C SER A 44 -0.17 -0.67 2.24
N VAL A 45 0.56 0.42 2.00
CA VAL A 45 0.49 1.17 0.74
C VAL A 45 1.83 1.07 0.04
N VAL A 46 1.84 0.43 -1.13
CA VAL A 46 3.01 0.32 -2.00
C VAL A 46 2.87 1.34 -3.13
N PHE A 47 3.94 2.08 -3.41
CA PHE A 47 3.98 3.05 -4.50
C PHE A 47 5.31 2.93 -5.25
N THR A 48 5.24 2.70 -6.55
CA THR A 48 6.40 2.38 -7.42
C THR A 48 6.04 2.70 -8.87
N ASP A 49 7.03 2.78 -9.75
CA ASP A 49 6.88 2.83 -11.21
C ASP A 49 6.50 1.50 -11.86
N GLU A 50 6.53 0.40 -11.11
CA GLU A 50 6.15 -0.91 -11.62
C GLU A 50 4.64 -1.03 -11.90
N ASP A 51 4.26 -1.93 -12.81
CA ASP A 51 2.85 -2.21 -13.10
C ASP A 51 2.14 -2.73 -11.82
N PRO A 52 1.06 -2.07 -11.35
CA PRO A 52 0.31 -2.52 -10.19
C PRO A 52 -0.17 -3.98 -10.27
N ARG A 53 -0.41 -4.51 -11.47
CA ARG A 53 -0.77 -5.92 -11.67
C ARG A 53 0.40 -6.85 -11.41
N TRP A 54 1.61 -6.47 -11.82
CA TRP A 54 2.82 -7.21 -11.52
C TRP A 54 3.07 -7.24 -10.00
N VAL A 55 3.00 -6.09 -9.33
CA VAL A 55 3.17 -6.00 -7.87
C VAL A 55 2.19 -6.92 -7.14
N ARG A 56 0.90 -6.90 -7.51
CA ARG A 56 -0.11 -7.78 -6.90
C ARG A 56 0.18 -9.26 -7.14
N LYS A 57 0.69 -9.61 -8.32
CA LYS A 57 1.07 -10.98 -8.65
C LYS A 57 2.25 -11.45 -7.80
N GLU A 58 3.28 -10.62 -7.66
CA GLU A 58 4.45 -10.94 -6.82
C GLU A 58 4.06 -11.06 -5.35
N LEU A 59 3.20 -10.18 -4.84
CA LEU A 59 2.67 -10.28 -3.47
C LEU A 59 1.89 -11.57 -3.23
N ALA A 60 1.09 -12.01 -4.21
CA ALA A 60 0.36 -13.28 -4.11
C ALA A 60 1.28 -14.51 -4.20
N ALA A 61 2.42 -14.39 -4.90
CA ALA A 61 3.43 -15.45 -4.99
C ALA A 61 4.33 -15.51 -3.75
N ALA A 62 4.56 -14.37 -3.09
CA ALA A 62 5.27 -14.29 -1.83
C ALA A 62 4.45 -15.00 -0.74
N ARG A 63 5.04 -16.02 -0.11
CA ARG A 63 4.41 -16.65 1.05
C ARG A 63 4.44 -15.69 2.23
N SER A 64 3.28 -15.16 2.61
CA SER A 64 3.07 -14.62 3.96
C SER A 64 2.88 -15.78 4.93
N ASP A 65 3.52 -15.71 6.10
CA ASP A 65 3.14 -16.56 7.22
C ASP A 65 1.86 -16.03 7.89
N ALA A 66 1.28 -16.81 8.80
CA ALA A 66 0.04 -16.43 9.49
C ALA A 66 0.18 -15.20 10.41
N LEU A 67 1.41 -14.72 10.66
CA LEU A 67 1.72 -13.58 11.51
C LEU A 67 2.06 -12.33 10.67
N ALA A 68 2.11 -12.45 9.36
CA ALA A 68 2.41 -11.34 8.47
C ALA A 68 1.34 -10.24 8.60
N ALA A 69 1.81 -9.01 8.79
CA ALA A 69 0.95 -7.84 8.93
C ALA A 69 0.09 -7.54 7.68
N ALA A 70 0.46 -8.10 6.53
CA ALA A 70 -0.31 -8.06 5.28
C ALA A 70 -0.76 -9.48 4.92
N SER A 71 -2.08 -9.66 4.85
CA SER A 71 -2.73 -10.89 4.39
C SER A 71 -3.43 -10.56 3.07
N SER A 72 -2.96 -11.18 1.99
CA SER A 72 -3.44 -11.01 0.62
C SER A 72 -4.91 -11.40 0.44
#